data_AF-A0A819YJ76-F1
#
_entry.id   AF-A0A819YJ76-F1
#
_cell.length_a   1.000
_cell.length_b   1.000
_cell.length_c   1.000
_cell.angle_alpha   90.00
_cell.angle_beta   90.00
_cell.angle_gamma   90.00
#
_symmetry.space_group_name_H-M   'P 1'
#
loop_
_entity.id
_entity.type
_entity.pdbx_description
1 polymer ?
#
loop_
_entity_poly.entity_id
_entity_poly.type
_entity_poly.pdbx_seq_one_letter_code
_entity_poly.pdbx_strand_id
1 'polypeptide(L)'
;MAKAPTSVLNINEIGHIEQLPDEIILYLFENYIRLVDLYVAFYPLNHRRINGIINSARFHANIPSRDIFHIKSFSHFAPQIISLYLSTFCNDLDLSKLVNLRSLHIEKPTQTQLTSIQAEFLPNLLYLSLSHCWYNAHELPRHLKNMAESCPFKNLRYYILPHGEVIRLLPKYDRLHSKTNNSQKHYELN
;
A
#
# COMPACT_ATOMS: atom_id res chain seq x y z
N MET A 1 -17.83 -2.59 61.87
CA MET A 1 -17.42 -3.09 60.54
C MET A 1 -17.91 -2.09 59.50
N ALA A 2 -17.01 -1.34 58.87
CA ALA A 2 -17.36 -0.32 57.87
C ALA A 2 -17.60 -1.00 56.51
N LYS A 3 -18.76 -0.74 55.91
CA LYS A 3 -19.16 -1.25 54.59
C LYS A 3 -18.38 -0.43 53.55
N ALA A 4 -17.54 -1.08 52.75
CA ALA A 4 -16.83 -0.42 51.66
C ALA A 4 -17.85 0.16 50.65
N PRO A 5 -17.66 1.39 50.16
CA PRO A 5 -18.55 1.98 49.19
C PRO A 5 -18.38 1.26 47.85
N THR A 6 -19.43 0.57 47.42
CA THR A 6 -19.57 0.05 46.07
C THR A 6 -19.71 1.25 45.14
N SER A 7 -18.62 1.67 44.50
CA SER A 7 -18.68 2.65 43.42
C SER A 7 -19.47 2.03 42.29
N VAL A 8 -20.72 2.46 42.13
CA VAL A 8 -21.52 2.19 40.94
C VAL A 8 -20.80 2.87 39.79
N LEU A 9 -20.08 2.09 38.98
CA LEU A 9 -19.49 2.59 37.73
C LEU A 9 -20.65 3.18 36.90
N ASN A 10 -20.62 4.49 36.73
CA ASN A 10 -21.63 5.20 35.96
C ASN A 10 -21.43 4.81 34.49
N ILE A 11 -22.28 3.93 33.97
CA ILE A 11 -22.22 3.37 32.60
C ILE A 11 -22.43 4.47 31.52
N ASN A 12 -22.62 5.72 31.94
CA ASN A 12 -22.92 6.86 31.06
C ASN A 12 -21.70 7.68 30.62
N GLU A 13 -20.48 7.31 31.01
CA GLU A 13 -19.27 7.91 30.40
C GLU A 13 -18.95 7.21 29.08
N ILE A 14 -19.85 7.39 28.10
CA ILE A 14 -19.53 7.17 26.69
C ILE A 14 -18.28 8.00 26.41
N GLY A 15 -17.20 7.35 25.98
CA GLY A 15 -15.93 8.02 25.72
C GLY A 15 -16.14 9.13 24.69
N HIS A 16 -15.51 10.29 24.86
CA HIS A 16 -15.71 11.45 23.98
C HIS A 16 -15.48 11.14 22.48
N ILE A 17 -14.67 10.11 22.17
CA ILE A 17 -14.45 9.62 20.80
C ILE A 17 -15.72 9.04 20.18
N GLU A 18 -16.56 8.36 20.96
CA GLU A 18 -17.78 7.71 20.48
C GLU A 18 -18.88 8.74 20.14
N GLN A 19 -18.72 9.99 20.55
CA GLN A 19 -19.62 11.08 20.18
C GLN A 19 -19.26 11.72 18.82
N LEU A 20 -18.05 11.48 18.30
CA LEU A 20 -17.62 12.03 17.02
C LEU A 20 -18.37 11.37 15.85
N PRO A 21 -18.68 12.09 14.76
CA PRO A 21 -19.21 11.50 13.53
C PRO A 21 -18.26 10.46 12.91
N ASP A 22 -18.80 9.48 12.20
CA ASP A 22 -18.02 8.39 11.58
C ASP A 22 -16.93 8.92 10.64
N GLU A 23 -17.22 9.98 9.89
CA GLU A 23 -16.29 10.60 8.94
C GLU A 23 -15.08 11.22 9.65
N ILE A 24 -15.28 11.78 10.83
CA ILE A 24 -14.21 12.38 11.63
C ILE A 24 -13.32 11.28 12.21
N ILE A 25 -13.93 10.21 12.75
CA ILE A 25 -13.18 9.06 13.27
C ILE A 25 -12.38 8.38 12.17
N LEU A 26 -13.00 8.17 11.00
CA LEU A 26 -12.35 7.60 9.83
C LEU A 26 -11.16 8.44 9.39
N TYR A 27 -11.35 9.76 9.28
CA TYR A 27 -10.29 10.69 8.91
C TYR A 27 -9.11 10.65 9.92
N LEU A 28 -9.40 10.55 11.22
CA LEU A 28 -8.37 10.38 12.25
C LEU A 28 -7.60 9.06 12.08
N PHE A 29 -8.31 7.96 11.87
CA PHE A 29 -7.70 6.63 11.70
C PHE A 29 -6.81 6.56 10.46
N GLU A 30 -7.23 7.16 9.36
CA GLU A 30 -6.49 7.09 8.09
C GLU A 30 -5.23 7.98 8.08
N ASN A 31 -5.24 9.10 8.82
CA ASN A 31 -4.24 10.16 8.66
C ASN A 31 -3.38 10.45 9.89
N TYR A 32 -3.88 10.19 11.10
CA TYR A 32 -3.24 10.66 12.33
C TYR A 32 -2.82 9.54 13.28
N ILE A 33 -3.49 8.39 13.23
CA ILE A 33 -3.18 7.27 14.13
C ILE A 33 -2.36 6.22 13.38
N ARG A 34 -1.24 5.80 13.97
CA ARG A 34 -0.41 4.74 13.36
C ARG A 34 -1.14 3.40 13.44
N LEU A 35 -0.91 2.53 12.46
CA LEU A 35 -1.49 1.18 12.42
C LEU A 35 -1.26 0.37 13.71
N VAL A 36 -0.07 0.48 14.31
CA VAL A 36 0.24 -0.22 15.56
C VAL A 36 -0.61 0.29 16.72
N ASP A 37 -0.83 1.60 16.81
CA ASP A 37 -1.63 2.21 17.87
C ASP A 37 -3.11 1.86 17.67
N LEU A 38 -3.60 1.85 16.42
CA LEU A 38 -4.95 1.38 16.09
C LEU A 38 -5.14 -0.08 16.50
N TYR A 39 -4.17 -0.94 16.18
CA TYR A 39 -4.22 -2.35 16.53
C TYR A 39 -4.27 -2.53 18.05
N VAL A 40 -3.36 -1.90 18.81
CA VAL A 40 -3.32 -2.08 20.27
C VAL A 40 -4.55 -1.49 20.96
N ALA A 41 -5.00 -0.30 20.55
CA ALA A 41 -6.08 0.40 21.23
C ALA A 41 -7.47 -0.15 20.90
N PHE A 42 -7.71 -0.56 19.64
CA PHE A 42 -9.08 -0.85 19.18
C PHE A 42 -9.32 -2.31 18.79
N TYR A 43 -8.30 -3.08 18.41
CA TYR A 43 -8.49 -4.51 18.06
C TYR A 43 -9.14 -5.34 19.19
N PRO A 44 -8.80 -5.14 20.49
CA PRO A 44 -9.44 -5.90 21.57
C PRO A 44 -10.87 -5.45 21.87
N LEU A 45 -11.32 -4.31 21.33
CA LEU A 45 -12.62 -3.74 21.66
C LEU A 45 -13.72 -4.42 20.83
N ASN A 46 -14.69 -5.02 21.52
CA ASN A 46 -15.92 -5.54 20.90
C ASN A 46 -16.92 -4.43 20.57
N HIS A 47 -16.46 -3.28 20.06
CA HIS A 47 -17.31 -2.15 19.73
C HIS A 47 -17.75 -2.21 18.26
N ARG A 48 -19.00 -2.64 18.01
CA ARG A 48 -19.54 -2.85 16.65
C ARG A 48 -19.32 -1.66 15.70
N ARG A 49 -19.62 -0.44 16.15
CA ARG A 49 -19.46 0.78 15.33
C ARG A 49 -18.00 1.07 14.96
N ILE A 50 -17.13 1.21 15.97
CA ILE A 50 -15.70 1.46 15.75
C ILE A 50 -15.06 0.40 14.87
N ASN A 51 -15.38 -0.89 15.08
CA ASN A 51 -14.89 -1.96 14.21
C ASN A 51 -15.41 -1.81 12.77
N GLY A 52 -16.65 -1.36 12.58
CA GLY A 52 -17.18 -1.00 11.27
C GLY A 52 -16.36 0.10 10.58
N ILE A 53 -16.02 1.17 11.31
CA ILE A 53 -15.21 2.29 10.81
C ILE A 53 -13.78 1.84 10.49
N ILE A 54 -13.15 1.05 11.37
CA ILE A 54 -11.80 0.51 11.14
C ILE A 54 -11.78 -0.38 9.89
N ASN A 55 -12.83 -1.18 9.66
CA ASN A 55 -12.93 -2.05 8.50
C ASN A 55 -13.17 -1.29 7.18
N SER A 56 -13.74 -0.08 7.24
CA SER A 56 -13.92 0.78 6.06
C SER A 56 -12.70 1.64 5.75
N ALA A 57 -11.82 1.87 6.73
CA ALA A 57 -10.62 2.69 6.60
C ALA A 57 -9.69 2.26 5.46
N ARG A 58 -8.94 3.24 4.95
CA ARG A 58 -7.93 3.10 3.90
C ARG A 58 -6.62 3.71 4.36
N PHE A 59 -5.63 2.85 4.56
CA PHE A 59 -4.40 3.26 5.21
C PHE A 59 -3.27 3.57 4.23
N HIS A 60 -2.53 4.62 4.57
CA HIS A 60 -1.23 4.96 4.01
C HIS A 60 -0.16 4.49 5.00
N ALA A 61 0.46 3.36 4.71
CA ALA A 61 1.45 2.75 5.59
C ALA A 61 2.85 3.25 5.24
N ASN A 62 3.54 3.81 6.23
CA ASN A 62 4.97 4.11 6.16
C ASN A 62 5.71 3.20 7.15
N ILE A 63 6.66 2.40 6.65
CA ILE A 63 7.51 1.52 7.45
C ILE A 63 8.95 2.08 7.41
N PRO A 64 9.31 2.96 8.35
CA PRO A 64 10.62 3.62 8.39
C PRO A 64 11.76 2.70 8.86
N SER A 65 11.46 1.57 9.52
CA SER A 65 12.48 0.68 10.09
C SER A 65 11.98 -0.76 10.29
N ARG A 66 12.91 -1.69 10.55
CA ARG A 66 12.67 -3.11 10.93
C ARG A 66 12.02 -3.27 12.30
N ASP A 67 10.95 -2.55 12.59
CA ASP A 67 10.28 -2.71 13.87
C ASP A 67 9.20 -3.82 13.78
N ILE A 68 9.46 -4.91 14.51
CA ILE A 68 8.68 -6.15 14.56
C ILE A 68 7.24 -5.88 15.01
N PHE A 69 6.99 -4.82 15.79
CA PHE A 69 5.65 -4.42 16.22
C PHE A 69 4.74 -4.02 15.04
N HIS A 70 5.31 -3.70 13.88
CA HIS A 70 4.54 -3.43 12.66
C HIS A 70 3.98 -4.69 12.01
N ILE A 71 4.60 -5.87 12.16
CA ILE A 71 4.20 -7.04 11.33
C ILE A 71 2.79 -7.53 11.67
N LYS A 72 2.41 -7.55 12.95
CA LYS A 72 1.07 -7.99 13.38
C LYS A 72 -0.01 -7.00 12.97
N SER A 73 0.18 -5.72 13.29
CA SER A 73 -0.75 -4.66 12.90
C SER A 73 -0.88 -4.54 11.38
N PHE A 74 0.24 -4.65 10.66
CA PHE A 74 0.27 -4.70 9.21
C PHE A 74 -0.49 -5.89 8.65
N SER A 75 -0.25 -7.10 9.16
CA SER A 75 -0.96 -8.30 8.71
C SER A 75 -2.46 -8.20 8.96
N HIS A 76 -2.86 -7.59 10.08
CA HIS A 76 -4.26 -7.38 10.42
C HIS A 76 -4.93 -6.38 9.49
N PHE A 77 -4.27 -5.26 9.20
CA PHE A 77 -4.81 -4.19 8.35
C PHE A 77 -4.46 -4.30 6.87
N ALA A 78 -3.80 -5.39 6.44
CA ALA A 78 -3.31 -5.55 5.07
C ALA A 78 -4.38 -5.31 3.99
N PRO A 79 -5.63 -5.78 4.13
CA PRO A 79 -6.68 -5.50 3.16
C PRO A 79 -7.07 -4.01 3.08
N GLN A 80 -6.85 -3.21 4.12
CA GLN A 80 -7.15 -1.77 4.13
C GLN A 80 -5.99 -0.91 3.58
N ILE A 81 -4.78 -1.44 3.45
CA ILE A 81 -3.61 -0.68 2.99
C ILE A 81 -3.72 -0.40 1.50
N ILE A 82 -3.78 0.88 1.13
CA ILE A 82 -3.85 1.35 -0.26
C ILE A 82 -2.54 1.95 -0.76
N SER A 83 -1.68 2.38 0.15
CA SER A 83 -0.37 2.95 -0.15
C SER A 83 0.64 2.44 0.85
N LEU A 84 1.81 2.06 0.35
CA LEU A 84 2.90 1.53 1.16
C LEU A 84 4.21 2.18 0.75
N TYR A 85 4.90 2.74 1.74
CA TYR A 85 6.27 3.21 1.63
C TYR A 85 7.18 2.39 2.55
N LEU A 86 8.20 1.76 1.96
CA LEU A 86 9.21 0.96 2.64
C LEU A 86 10.57 1.62 2.47
N SER A 87 11.20 2.07 3.55
CA SER A 87 12.56 2.68 3.49
C SER A 87 13.68 1.71 3.86
N THR A 88 13.34 0.52 4.37
CA THR A 88 14.32 -0.44 4.90
C THR A 88 14.09 -1.86 4.39
N PHE A 89 15.13 -2.68 4.54
CA PHE A 89 15.12 -4.11 4.25
C PHE A 89 14.15 -4.88 5.18
N CYS A 90 12.85 -4.80 4.90
CA CYS A 90 11.81 -5.62 5.53
C CYS A 90 11.59 -6.87 4.68
N ASN A 91 12.33 -7.93 4.95
CA ASN A 91 12.24 -9.19 4.20
C ASN A 91 10.97 -9.98 4.51
N ASP A 92 10.35 -9.72 5.66
CA ASP A 92 9.19 -10.48 6.15
C ASP A 92 7.86 -9.94 5.60
N LEU A 93 7.91 -8.92 4.74
CA LEU A 93 6.71 -8.32 4.18
C LEU A 93 6.16 -9.13 3.02
N ASP A 94 5.06 -9.81 3.29
CA ASP A 94 4.30 -10.53 2.26
C ASP A 94 3.38 -9.57 1.49
N LEU A 95 3.83 -9.16 0.30
CA LEU A 95 3.07 -8.27 -0.58
C LEU A 95 1.77 -8.90 -1.10
N SER A 96 1.63 -10.23 -1.09
CA SER A 96 0.40 -10.91 -1.54
C SER A 96 -0.83 -10.61 -0.68
N LYS A 97 -0.61 -10.15 0.56
CA LYS A 97 -1.68 -9.74 1.47
C LYS A 97 -2.25 -8.36 1.14
N LEU A 98 -1.56 -7.58 0.30
CA LEU A 98 -1.89 -6.18 -0.01
C LEU A 98 -2.73 -6.07 -1.29
N VAL A 99 -3.82 -6.81 -1.34
CA VAL A 99 -4.67 -6.93 -2.54
C VAL A 99 -5.25 -5.60 -3.02
N ASN A 100 -5.40 -4.62 -2.12
CA ASN A 100 -5.94 -3.30 -2.42
C ASN A 100 -4.86 -2.23 -2.64
N LEU A 101 -3.58 -2.62 -2.66
CA LEU A 101 -2.48 -1.68 -2.84
C LEU A 101 -2.54 -1.01 -4.20
N ARG A 102 -2.53 0.32 -4.18
CA ARG A 102 -2.52 1.19 -5.38
C ARG A 102 -1.18 1.87 -5.57
N SER A 103 -0.44 2.11 -4.50
CA SER A 103 0.86 2.77 -4.55
C SER A 103 1.88 2.01 -3.71
N LEU A 104 2.99 1.64 -4.34
CA LEU A 104 4.11 0.96 -3.69
C LEU A 104 5.39 1.76 -3.94
N HIS A 105 6.03 2.18 -2.86
CA HIS A 105 7.37 2.75 -2.89
C HIS A 105 8.30 1.89 -2.05
N ILE A 106 9.42 1.44 -2.63
CA ILE A 106 10.46 0.69 -1.92
C ILE A 106 11.80 1.36 -2.17
N GLU A 107 12.44 1.78 -1.08
CA GLU A 107 13.84 2.20 -1.07
C GLU A 107 14.71 0.99 -0.75
N LYS A 108 15.81 0.84 -1.50
CA LYS A 108 16.76 -0.26 -1.34
C LYS A 108 16.05 -1.63 -1.30
N PRO A 109 15.26 -1.97 -2.34
CA PRO A 109 14.51 -3.22 -2.35
C PRO A 109 15.47 -4.42 -2.26
N THR A 110 15.09 -5.48 -1.54
CA THR A 110 15.81 -6.76 -1.59
C THR A 110 15.38 -7.59 -2.80
N GLN A 111 16.20 -8.57 -3.18
CA GLN A 111 15.84 -9.50 -4.27
C GLN A 111 14.49 -10.18 -4.01
N THR A 112 14.22 -10.59 -2.78
CA THR A 112 12.94 -11.19 -2.39
C THR A 112 11.76 -10.24 -2.63
N GLN A 113 11.90 -8.98 -2.23
CA GLN A 113 10.88 -7.96 -2.49
C GLN A 113 10.69 -7.69 -3.99
N LEU A 114 11.78 -7.62 -4.75
CA LEU A 114 11.69 -7.46 -6.21
C LEU A 114 10.94 -8.63 -6.85
N THR A 115 11.19 -9.86 -6.40
CA THR A 115 10.48 -11.04 -6.92
C THR A 115 9.02 -11.13 -6.48
N SER A 116 8.63 -10.50 -5.38
CA SER A 116 7.24 -10.47 -4.91
C SER A 116 6.41 -9.35 -5.53
N ILE A 117 7.01 -8.43 -6.29
CA ILE A 117 6.27 -7.44 -7.08
C ILE A 117 5.69 -8.12 -8.32
N GLN A 118 4.58 -8.82 -8.14
CA GLN A 118 3.89 -9.55 -9.20
C GLN A 118 2.45 -9.04 -9.39
N ALA A 119 1.97 -9.07 -10.63
CA ALA A 119 0.63 -8.58 -10.96
C ALA A 119 -0.50 -9.41 -10.30
N GLU A 120 -0.25 -10.69 -10.02
CA GLU A 120 -1.16 -11.55 -9.27
C GLU A 120 -1.31 -11.12 -7.80
N PHE A 121 -0.23 -10.64 -7.19
CA PHE A 121 -0.21 -10.21 -5.79
C PHE A 121 -0.68 -8.76 -5.63
N LEU A 122 -0.43 -7.91 -6.62
CA LEU A 122 -0.75 -6.48 -6.60
C LEU A 122 -1.65 -6.09 -7.79
N PRO A 123 -2.88 -6.66 -7.88
CA PRO A 123 -3.74 -6.49 -9.06
C PRO A 123 -4.22 -5.05 -9.27
N ASN A 124 -4.26 -4.26 -8.18
CA ASN A 124 -4.76 -2.89 -8.17
C ASN A 124 -3.65 -1.83 -8.22
N LEU A 125 -2.39 -2.23 -8.43
CA LEU A 125 -1.26 -1.32 -8.42
C LEU A 125 -1.35 -0.30 -9.54
N LEU A 126 -1.31 0.99 -9.17
CA LEU A 126 -1.34 2.14 -10.07
C LEU A 126 0.04 2.80 -10.19
N TYR A 127 0.80 2.80 -9.08
CA TYR A 127 2.09 3.47 -8.95
C TYR A 127 3.11 2.53 -8.32
N LEU A 128 4.25 2.35 -8.98
CA LEU A 128 5.40 1.61 -8.46
C LEU A 128 6.65 2.49 -8.46
N SER A 129 7.32 2.64 -7.34
CA SER A 129 8.57 3.39 -7.28
C SER A 129 9.63 2.57 -6.58
N LEU A 130 10.73 2.29 -7.27
CA LEU A 130 11.90 1.62 -6.73
C LEU A 130 13.05 2.61 -6.73
N SER A 131 13.60 2.92 -5.56
CA SER A 131 14.71 3.85 -5.40
C SER A 131 15.92 3.17 -4.76
N HIS A 132 17.11 3.71 -5.00
CA HIS A 132 18.35 3.25 -4.37
C HIS A 132 18.59 1.73 -4.49
N CYS A 133 18.20 1.12 -5.60
CA CYS A 133 18.45 -0.29 -5.85
C CYS A 133 19.93 -0.49 -6.17
N TRP A 134 20.57 -1.42 -5.48
CA TRP A 134 21.98 -1.76 -5.71
C TRP A 134 22.16 -2.85 -6.76
N TYR A 135 21.06 -3.45 -7.23
CA TYR A 135 21.08 -4.45 -8.28
C TYR A 135 21.25 -3.81 -9.64
N ASN A 136 22.13 -4.38 -10.44
CA ASN A 136 22.30 -3.99 -11.83
C ASN A 136 21.04 -4.33 -12.64
N ALA A 137 20.84 -3.66 -13.77
CA ALA A 137 19.72 -3.93 -14.67
C ALA A 137 19.66 -5.42 -15.12
N HIS A 138 20.79 -6.12 -15.19
CA HIS A 138 20.82 -7.55 -15.52
C HIS A 138 20.37 -8.48 -14.36
N GLU A 139 20.35 -8.00 -13.12
CA GLU A 139 19.97 -8.76 -11.91
C GLU A 139 18.49 -8.59 -11.53
N LEU A 140 17.82 -7.56 -12.06
CA LEU A 140 16.39 -7.36 -11.84
C LEU A 140 15.56 -8.55 -12.36
N PRO A 141 14.42 -8.88 -11.74
CA PRO A 141 13.47 -9.82 -12.31
C PRO A 141 13.03 -9.42 -13.72
N ARG A 142 12.94 -10.39 -14.65
CA ARG A 142 12.59 -10.13 -16.07
C ARG A 142 11.29 -9.33 -16.23
N HIS A 143 10.29 -9.57 -15.39
CA HIS A 143 9.01 -8.86 -15.43
C HIS A 143 9.14 -7.37 -15.06
N LEU A 144 10.09 -6.99 -14.21
CA LEU A 144 10.36 -5.59 -13.88
C LEU A 144 11.15 -4.88 -14.99
N LYS A 145 12.09 -5.59 -15.63
CA LYS A 145 12.84 -5.04 -16.78
C LYS A 145 11.94 -4.75 -17.96
N ASN A 146 11.04 -5.68 -18.27
CA ASN A 146 10.21 -5.60 -19.46
C ASN A 146 8.88 -4.88 -19.21
N MET A 147 8.76 -4.09 -18.13
CA MET A 147 7.52 -3.36 -17.81
C MET A 147 7.10 -2.41 -18.94
N ALA A 148 8.02 -1.76 -19.64
CA ALA A 148 7.69 -0.89 -20.77
C ALA A 148 7.01 -1.67 -21.91
N GLU A 149 7.54 -2.85 -22.21
CA GLU A 149 7.16 -3.68 -23.36
C GLU A 149 5.87 -4.47 -23.08
N SER A 150 5.85 -5.24 -21.99
CA SER A 150 4.82 -6.26 -21.74
C SER A 150 4.02 -6.08 -20.44
N CYS A 151 4.12 -4.91 -19.78
CA CYS A 151 3.53 -4.58 -18.47
C CYS A 151 2.46 -5.57 -17.97
N PRO A 152 2.81 -6.45 -17.01
CA PRO A 152 1.88 -7.46 -16.51
C PRO A 152 0.78 -6.84 -15.62
N PHE A 153 1.05 -5.68 -15.01
CA PHE A 153 0.08 -4.95 -14.21
C PHE A 153 -0.97 -4.27 -15.09
N LYS A 154 -2.21 -4.71 -14.98
CA LYS A 154 -3.33 -4.19 -15.79
C LYS A 154 -3.57 -2.69 -15.56
N ASN A 155 -3.39 -2.24 -14.31
CA ASN A 155 -3.79 -0.90 -13.87
C ASN A 155 -2.61 0.06 -13.68
N LEU A 156 -1.36 -0.40 -13.85
CA LEU A 156 -0.17 0.41 -13.61
C LEU A 156 -0.10 1.57 -14.60
N ARG A 157 -0.03 2.79 -14.06
CA ARG A 157 0.00 4.03 -14.84
C ARG A 157 1.40 4.63 -14.88
N TYR A 158 2.16 4.37 -13.84
CA TYR A 158 3.42 5.04 -13.58
C TYR A 158 4.37 4.10 -12.86
N TYR A 159 5.62 4.08 -13.31
CA TYR A 159 6.67 3.47 -12.54
C TYR A 159 8.00 4.22 -12.62
N ILE A 160 8.76 4.13 -11.53
CA ILE A 160 10.15 4.61 -11.44
C ILE A 160 11.02 3.39 -11.20
N LEU A 161 11.94 3.13 -12.14
CA LEU A 161 12.97 2.12 -11.95
C LEU A 161 14.17 2.72 -11.20
N PRO A 162 15.03 1.87 -10.63
CA PRO A 162 16.11 2.32 -9.75
C PRO A 162 17.08 3.37 -10.30
N HIS A 163 17.22 3.45 -11.62
CA HIS A 163 18.05 4.45 -12.29
C HIS A 163 17.38 5.83 -12.39
N GLY A 164 16.22 6.00 -11.75
CA GLY A 164 15.47 7.26 -11.74
C GLY A 164 14.67 7.51 -13.01
N GLU A 165 14.67 6.58 -13.97
CA GLU A 165 13.86 6.70 -15.17
C GLU A 165 12.38 6.59 -14.82
N VAL A 166 11.69 7.69 -15.06
CA VAL A 166 10.25 7.80 -14.89
C VAL A 166 9.57 7.37 -16.18
N ILE A 167 8.80 6.29 -16.12
CA ILE A 167 8.09 5.78 -17.29
C ILE A 167 6.59 5.87 -17.04
N ARG A 168 5.93 6.69 -17.86
CA ARG A 168 4.47 6.78 -17.90
C ARG A 168 3.94 5.74 -18.87
N LEU A 169 3.14 4.81 -18.36
CA LEU A 169 2.48 3.81 -19.19
C LEU A 169 1.18 4.41 -19.73
N LEU A 170 1.04 4.43 -21.05
CA LEU A 170 -0.23 4.72 -21.68
C LEU A 170 -1.22 3.59 -21.35
N PRO A 171 -2.49 3.91 -21.01
CA PRO A 171 -3.55 2.93 -20.90
C PRO A 171 -3.55 1.99 -22.11
N LYS A 172 -3.75 0.68 -21.90
CA LYS A 172 -3.78 -0.31 -23.00
C LYS A 172 -4.78 0.05 -24.11
N TYR A 173 -5.82 0.83 -23.81
CA TYR A 173 -6.77 1.37 -24.79
C TYR A 173 -6.14 2.33 -25.80
N ASP A 174 -5.11 3.10 -25.44
CA ASP A 174 -4.47 4.06 -26.35
C ASP A 174 -3.49 3.38 -27.32
N ARG A 175 -2.94 2.22 -26.94
CA ARG A 175 -1.98 1.49 -27.79
C ARG A 175 -2.62 0.96 -29.08
N LEU A 176 -3.91 0.60 -29.04
CA LEU A 176 -4.65 0.14 -30.22
C LEU A 176 -4.91 1.25 -31.23
N HIS A 177 -5.06 2.50 -30.79
CA HIS A 177 -5.24 3.66 -31.68
C HIS A 177 -3.93 4.32 -32.14
N SER A 178 -2.81 4.06 -31.47
CA SER A 178 -1.49 4.55 -31.92
C SER A 178 -0.87 3.74 -33.06
N LYS A 179 -1.29 2.48 -33.25
CA LYS A 179 -0.75 1.60 -34.31
C LYS A 179 -1.32 1.88 -35.71
N THR A 180 -2.34 2.72 -35.84
CA THR A 180 -2.94 3.06 -37.14
C THR A 180 -2.29 4.25 -37.86
N ASN A 181 -1.32 4.97 -37.26
CA ASN A 181 -0.75 6.19 -37.86
C ASN A 181 0.73 6.10 -38.30
N ASN A 182 1.40 4.95 -38.21
CA ASN A 182 2.81 4.82 -38.57
C ASN A 182 3.11 3.99 -39.83
N SER A 183 2.11 3.68 -40.68
CA SER A 183 2.34 2.96 -41.96
C SER A 183 2.58 3.87 -43.18
N GLN A 184 2.83 5.17 -42.99
CA GLN A 184 3.16 6.07 -44.11
C GLN A 184 4.23 7.08 -43.71
N LYS A 185 5.50 6.66 -43.73
CA LYS A 185 6.61 7.56 -44.06
C LYS A 185 7.65 6.82 -44.90
N HIS A 186 7.48 7.00 -46.21
CA HIS A 186 8.51 7.17 -47.24
C HIS A 186 9.90 6.61 -46.95
N TYR A 187 10.24 5.53 -47.64
CA TYR A 187 11.58 5.36 -48.21
C TYR A 187 11.57 6.01 -49.60
N GLU A 188 12.05 7.24 -49.71
CA GLU A 188 12.51 7.81 -50.98
C GLU A 188 13.75 8.70 -50.74
N LEU A 189 14.84 8.34 -51.45
CA LEU A 189 15.95 9.15 -51.97
C LEU A 189 16.94 9.73 -50.92
N ASN A 190 18.27 9.55 -50.98
CA ASN A 190 19.22 9.14 -52.03
C ASN A 190 20.37 8.32 -51.43
#